data_AF-I4VQK7-F1
#
_entry.id   AF-I4VQK7-F1
#
_cell.length_a   1.000
_cell.length_b   1.000
_cell.length_c   1.000
_cell.angle_alpha   90.00
_cell.angle_beta   90.00
_cell.angle_gamma   90.00
#
_symmetry.space_group_name_H-M   'P 1'
#
loop_
_entity.id
_entity.type
_entity.pdbx_description
1 polymer ?
#
loop_
_entity_poly.entity_id
_entity_poly.type
_entity_poly.pdbx_seq_one_letter_code
_entity_poly.pdbx_strand_id
1 'polypeptide(L)'
;MTLAMREPLLTMARSALEQVEPLAAQGWAPAQSIARQLRWCVAFASGQPGQERPGPFSMGLIAARELDMYGHMPELAEVINQIQQEVERALA
;
A
#
# COMPACT_ATOMS: atom_id res chain seq x y z
N MET A 1 14.95 -9.70 1.92
CA MET A 1 14.41 -8.88 3.02
C MET A 1 14.70 -9.52 4.39
N THR A 2 15.52 -8.87 5.23
CA THR A 2 15.83 -9.32 6.59
C THR A 2 14.64 -9.07 7.53
N LEU A 3 14.53 -9.81 8.64
CA LEU A 3 13.47 -9.62 9.65
C LEU A 3 13.37 -8.17 10.13
N ALA A 4 14.52 -7.50 10.34
CA ALA A 4 14.60 -6.11 10.75
C ALA A 4 13.95 -5.12 9.74
N MET A 5 13.90 -5.47 8.46
CA MET A 5 13.24 -4.65 7.42
C MET A 5 11.76 -5.00 7.24
N ARG A 6 11.31 -6.17 7.72
CA ARG A 6 9.92 -6.61 7.57
C ARG A 6 8.98 -5.87 8.52
N GLU A 7 9.41 -5.64 9.76
CA GLU A 7 8.58 -5.00 10.80
C GLU A 7 8.22 -3.54 10.47
N PRO A 8 9.15 -2.68 10.01
CA PRO A 8 8.81 -1.31 9.60
C PRO A 8 7.83 -1.29 8.43
N LEU A 9 8.07 -2.11 7.39
CA LEU A 9 7.20 -2.20 6.22
C LEU A 9 5.80 -2.68 6.61
N LEU A 10 5.72 -3.70 7.46
CA LEU A 10 4.45 -4.22 7.95
C LEU A 10 3.65 -3.16 8.72
N THR A 11 4.32 -2.42 9.61
CA THR A 11 3.70 -1.37 10.41
C THR A 11 3.17 -0.24 9.52
N MET A 12 4.00 0.20 8.57
CA MET A 12 3.63 1.24 7.60
C MET A 12 2.45 0.81 6.73
N ALA A 13 2.48 -0.41 6.19
CA ALA A 13 1.41 -0.95 5.36
C ALA A 13 0.08 -1.11 6.12
N ARG A 14 0.11 -1.53 7.39
CA ARG A 14 -1.09 -1.60 8.24
C ARG A 14 -1.68 -0.23 8.51
N SER A 15 -0.86 0.75 8.91
CA SER A 15 -1.30 2.11 9.18
C SER A 15 -1.89 2.79 7.93
N ALA A 16 -1.25 2.63 6.77
CA ALA A 16 -1.80 3.14 5.51
C ALA A 16 -3.12 2.45 5.15
N LEU A 17 -3.23 1.13 5.38
CA LEU A 17 -4.46 0.39 5.12
C LEU A 17 -5.62 0.88 5.98
N GLU A 18 -5.39 1.09 7.28
CA GLU A 18 -6.41 1.62 8.22
C GLU A 18 -6.98 2.98 7.76
N GLN A 19 -6.15 3.82 7.14
CA GLN A 19 -6.58 5.12 6.62
C GLN A 19 -7.33 5.00 5.28
N VAL A 20 -6.99 4.03 4.43
CA VAL A 20 -7.60 3.85 3.10
C VAL A 20 -8.91 3.06 3.16
N GLU A 21 -9.06 2.12 4.10
CA GLU A 21 -10.25 1.25 4.23
C GLU A 21 -11.58 2.02 4.34
N PRO A 22 -11.71 3.10 5.14
CA PRO A 22 -12.94 3.89 5.19
C PRO A 22 -13.34 4.51 3.85
N LEU A 23 -12.36 4.89 3.03
CA LEU A 23 -12.60 5.46 1.70
C LEU A 23 -13.00 4.36 0.70
N ALA A 24 -12.36 3.20 0.79
CA ALA A 24 -12.70 2.03 -0.01
C ALA A 24 -14.13 1.53 0.29
N ALA A 25 -14.53 1.54 1.56
CA ALA A 25 -15.85 1.15 2.04
C ALA A 25 -16.97 2.08 1.53
N GLN A 26 -16.66 3.34 1.22
CA GLN A 26 -17.58 4.29 0.60
C GLN A 26 -17.79 4.06 -0.91
N GLY A 27 -17.14 3.05 -1.50
CA GLY A 27 -17.28 2.73 -2.92
C GLY A 27 -16.29 3.46 -3.84
N TRP A 28 -15.32 4.20 -3.28
CA TRP A 28 -14.36 4.94 -4.10
C TRP A 28 -13.33 4.00 -4.74
N ALA A 29 -13.43 3.83 -6.06
CA ALA A 29 -12.68 2.83 -6.82
C ALA A 29 -11.14 2.95 -6.69
N PRO A 30 -10.51 4.15 -6.70
CA PRO A 30 -9.09 4.30 -6.39
C PRO A 30 -8.68 3.73 -5.03
N ALA A 31 -9.41 4.07 -3.96
CA ALA A 31 -9.13 3.54 -2.62
C ALA A 31 -9.31 2.02 -2.56
N GLN A 32 -10.29 1.44 -3.26
CA GLN A 32 -10.43 -0.02 -3.33
C GLN A 32 -9.22 -0.68 -3.99
N SER A 33 -8.69 -0.08 -5.06
CA SER A 33 -7.49 -0.57 -5.74
C SER A 33 -6.24 -0.45 -4.86
N ILE A 34 -6.07 0.66 -4.14
CA ILE A 34 -4.99 0.88 -3.18
C ILE A 34 -5.11 -0.11 -2.02
N ALA A 35 -6.29 -0.25 -1.40
CA ALA A 35 -6.52 -1.17 -0.28
C ALA A 35 -6.21 -2.62 -0.65
N ARG A 36 -6.60 -3.08 -1.85
CA ARG A 36 -6.26 -4.42 -2.34
C ARG A 36 -4.74 -4.64 -2.40
N GLN A 37 -3.99 -3.64 -2.87
CA GLN A 37 -2.53 -3.72 -2.96
C GLN A 37 -1.87 -3.64 -1.58
N LEU A 38 -2.35 -2.76 -0.68
CA LEU A 38 -1.87 -2.66 0.70
C LEU A 38 -2.09 -3.96 1.49
N ARG A 39 -3.25 -4.62 1.35
CA ARG A 39 -3.49 -5.93 1.98
C ARG A 39 -2.47 -6.98 1.52
N TRP A 40 -2.12 -6.96 0.23
CA TRP A 40 -1.06 -7.82 -0.28
C TRP A 40 0.30 -7.48 0.34
N CYS A 41 0.65 -6.18 0.47
CA CYS A 41 1.88 -5.75 1.14
C CYS A 41 1.95 -6.23 2.60
N VAL A 42 0.83 -6.16 3.34
CA VAL A 42 0.74 -6.66 4.71
C VAL A 42 1.00 -8.15 4.76
N ALA A 43 0.42 -8.95 3.85
CA ALA A 43 0.66 -10.39 3.77
C ALA A 43 2.12 -10.70 3.43
N PHE A 44 2.69 -10.01 2.44
CA PHE A 44 4.08 -10.11 2.01
C PHE A 44 5.05 -9.81 3.17
N ALA A 45 4.87 -8.68 3.86
CA ALA A 45 5.73 -8.29 4.98
C ALA A 45 5.57 -9.20 6.20
N SER A 46 4.37 -9.76 6.43
CA SER A 46 4.10 -10.74 7.49
C SER A 46 4.66 -12.14 7.19
N GLY A 47 5.21 -12.38 6.00
CA GLY A 47 5.67 -13.70 5.59
C GLY A 47 4.55 -14.72 5.41
N GLN A 48 3.31 -14.28 5.23
CA GLN A 48 2.20 -15.19 4.98
C GLN A 48 2.29 -15.77 3.56
N PRO A 49 2.24 -17.09 3.39
CA PRO A 49 2.16 -17.70 2.07
C PRO A 49 0.77 -17.46 1.48
N GLY A 50 0.68 -16.95 0.24
CA GLY A 50 -0.51 -17.20 -0.57
C GLY A 50 -1.40 -16.03 -1.00
N GLN A 51 -0.85 -14.88 -1.36
CA GLN A 51 -1.56 -14.03 -2.32
C GLN A 51 -0.69 -13.82 -3.55
N GLU A 52 -1.22 -14.17 -4.73
CA GLU A 52 -0.64 -13.73 -6.00
C GLU A 52 -0.53 -12.21 -5.97
N ARG A 53 0.62 -11.70 -6.40
CA ARG A 53 0.83 -10.26 -6.52
C ARG A 53 -0.29 -9.70 -7.37
N PRO A 54 -1.00 -8.64 -6.92
CA PRO A 54 -1.99 -7.97 -7.75
C PRO A 54 -1.37 -7.63 -9.10
N GLY A 55 -2.18 -7.66 -10.17
CA GLY A 55 -1.82 -7.02 -11.44
C GLY A 55 -1.35 -5.56 -11.21
N PRO A 56 -0.82 -4.89 -12.25
CA PRO A 56 0.22 -3.86 -12.13
C PRO A 56 0.27 -3.13 -10.77
N PHE A 57 1.34 -3.38 -10.03
CA PHE A 57 1.58 -2.80 -8.71
C PHE A 57 1.85 -1.30 -8.86
N SER A 58 0.79 -0.51 -8.72
CA SER A 58 0.70 0.89 -9.15
C SER A 58 0.06 1.79 -8.08
N MET A 59 -0.09 1.30 -6.85
CA MET A 59 -0.70 2.05 -5.76
C MET A 59 -0.03 3.39 -5.49
N GLY A 60 1.29 3.52 -5.66
CA GLY A 60 2.01 4.80 -5.53
C GLY A 60 1.57 5.81 -6.60
N LEU A 61 1.41 5.37 -7.85
CA LEU A 61 0.90 6.22 -8.93
C LEU A 61 -0.56 6.63 -8.70
N ILE A 62 -1.41 5.68 -8.27
CA ILE A 62 -2.81 5.97 -7.95
C ILE A 62 -2.86 6.99 -6.80
N ALA A 63 -2.09 6.77 -5.74
CA ALA A 63 -2.06 7.64 -4.56
C ALA A 63 -1.59 9.06 -4.89
N ALA A 64 -0.53 9.22 -5.70
CA ALA A 64 -0.06 10.53 -6.12
C ALA A 64 -1.14 11.33 -6.91
N ARG A 65 -1.94 10.66 -7.74
CA ARG A 65 -2.99 11.33 -8.51
C ARG A 65 -4.23 11.60 -7.67
N GLU A 66 -4.67 10.61 -6.91
CA GLU A 66 -6.01 10.58 -6.33
C GLU A 66 -6.03 11.09 -4.88
N LEU A 67 -4.96 10.85 -4.11
CA LEU A 67 -4.86 11.29 -2.71
C LEU A 67 -4.13 12.62 -2.60
N ASP A 68 -3.00 12.80 -3.27
CA ASP A 68 -2.26 14.06 -3.23
C ASP A 68 -2.94 15.13 -4.11
N MET A 69 -2.89 14.96 -5.44
CA MET A 69 -3.32 16.01 -6.37
C MET A 69 -4.82 16.36 -6.28
N TYR A 70 -5.70 15.39 -6.06
CA TYR A 70 -7.16 15.61 -5.99
C TYR A 70 -7.75 15.45 -4.59
N GLY A 71 -7.15 14.64 -3.72
CA GLY A 71 -7.73 14.24 -2.43
C GLY A 71 -7.24 15.06 -1.23
N HIS A 72 -6.26 15.94 -1.41
CA HIS A 72 -5.64 16.75 -0.35
C HIS A 72 -5.11 15.93 0.85
N MET A 73 -4.64 14.71 0.57
CA MET A 73 -3.98 13.79 1.52
C MET A 73 -2.54 13.46 1.05
N PRO A 74 -1.66 14.47 0.87
CA PRO A 74 -0.31 14.25 0.33
C PRO A 74 0.55 13.35 1.20
N GLU A 75 0.42 13.42 2.53
CA GLU A 75 1.20 12.60 3.46
C GLU A 75 0.83 11.12 3.32
N LEU A 76 -0.46 10.80 3.17
CA LEU A 76 -0.91 9.44 2.93
C LEU A 76 -0.41 8.94 1.56
N ALA A 77 -0.40 9.81 0.55
CA ALA A 77 0.11 9.46 -0.77
C ALA A 77 1.61 9.13 -0.75
N GLU A 78 2.41 9.93 -0.02
CA GLU A 78 3.84 9.70 0.16
C GLU A 78 4.10 8.36 0.86
N VAL A 79 3.38 8.07 1.95
CA VAL A 79 3.50 6.79 2.66
C VAL A 79 3.18 5.61 1.74
N ILE A 80 2.11 5.67 0.95
CA ILE A 80 1.76 4.60 0.01
C ILE A 80 2.85 4.40 -1.05
N ASN A 81 3.41 5.50 -1.56
CA ASN A 81 4.51 5.44 -2.52
C ASN A 81 5.77 4.82 -1.89
N GLN A 82 6.10 5.18 -0.65
CA GLN A 82 7.23 4.59 0.08
C GLN A 82 7.05 3.09 0.29
N ILE A 83 5.86 2.63 0.68
CA ILE A 83 5.55 1.20 0.81
C ILE A 83 5.79 0.48 -0.52
N GLN A 84 5.32 1.04 -1.64
CA GLN A 84 5.53 0.44 -2.96
C GLN A 84 7.02 0.29 -3.27
N GLN A 85 7.81 1.34 -3.07
CA GLN A 85 9.25 1.33 -3.35
C GLN A 85 10.00 0.29 -2.50
N GLU A 86 9.68 0.20 -1.20
CA GLU A 86 10.32 -0.78 -0.32
C GLU A 86 9.99 -2.23 -0.71
N VAL A 87 8.73 -2.48 -1.10
CA VAL A 87 8.33 -3.79 -1.63
C VAL A 87 9.07 -4.11 -2.93
N GLU A 88 9.13 -3.17 -3.88
CA GLU A 88 9.80 -3.37 -5.16
C GLU A 88 11.30 -3.64 -4.97
N ARG A 89 11.97 -2.89 -4.07
CA ARG A 89 13.36 -3.15 -3.68
C ARG A 89 13.55 -4.53 -3.04
N ALA A 90 12.58 -5.00 -2.27
CA ALA A 90 12.65 -6.31 -1.62
C ALA A 90 12.42 -7.50 -2.58
N LEU A 91 11.81 -7.25 -3.74
CA LEU A 91 11.51 -8.24 -4.78
C LEU A 91 12.53 -8.27 -5.92
N ALA A 92 13.37 -7.23 -6.03
CA ALA A 92 14.49 -7.15 -6.97
C ALA A 92 15.68 -8.01 -6.47
#